data_AF-A0A7X7JZB4-F1
#
_entry.id   AF-A0A7X7JZB4-F1
#
_cell.length_a   1.000
_cell.length_b   1.000
_cell.length_c   1.000
_cell.angle_alpha   90.00
_cell.angle_beta   90.00
_cell.angle_gamma   90.00
#
_symmetry.space_group_name_H-M   'P 1'
#
loop_
_entity.id
_entity.type
_entity.pdbx_description
1 polymer ?
#
loop_
_entity_poly.entity_id
_entity_poly.type
_entity_poly.pdbx_seq_one_letter_code
_entity_poly.pdbx_strand_id
1 'polypeptide(L)'
;MAKYHIAWMPGDGIGVDVMDAARVVLERIALDAEFIPADIGWEFWRREGDALPQRTLDTLATCNCALFGAITSKPKEEAQAELTPELQGR
;
A
#
# COMPACT_ATOMS: atom_id res chain seq x y z
N MET A 1 -4.67 23.26 -7.57
CA MET A 1 -4.01 21.95 -7.39
C MET A 1 -3.33 21.99 -6.05
N ALA A 2 -3.33 20.90 -5.30
CA ALA A 2 -2.57 20.81 -4.06
C ALA A 2 -1.07 20.97 -4.36
N LYS A 3 -0.31 21.52 -3.42
CA LYS A 3 1.15 21.71 -3.60
C LYS A 3 1.91 20.39 -3.61
N TYR A 4 1.45 19.40 -2.85
CA TYR A 4 2.09 18.09 -2.73
C TYR A 4 1.13 16.95 -3.07
N HIS A 5 1.63 15.92 -3.75
CA HIS A 5 0.94 14.65 -3.95
C HIS A 5 1.64 13.59 -3.11
N ILE A 6 0.90 12.93 -2.23
CA ILE A 6 1.43 11.92 -1.31
C ILE A 6 0.70 10.61 -1.59
N ALA A 7 1.42 9.57 -1.99
CA ALA A 7 0.82 8.24 -2.14
C ALA A 7 0.44 7.70 -0.76
N TRP A 8 -0.82 7.30 -0.60
CA TRP A 8 -1.38 6.73 0.61
C TRP A 8 -1.49 5.21 0.47
N MET A 9 -0.64 4.50 1.19
CA MET A 9 -0.45 3.05 1.08
C MET A 9 -0.60 2.41 2.46
N PRO A 10 -1.83 2.06 2.90
CA PRO A 10 -2.08 1.69 4.29
C PRO A 10 -1.48 0.34 4.71
N GLY A 11 -1.16 -0.53 3.74
CA GLY A 11 -0.59 -1.84 4.01
C GLY A 11 -1.63 -2.83 4.55
N ASP A 12 -1.21 -3.69 5.46
CA ASP A 12 -2.00 -4.80 6.01
C ASP A 12 -2.07 -4.76 7.54
N GLY A 13 -3.05 -5.46 8.10
CA GLY A 13 -3.16 -5.67 9.54
C GLY A 13 -3.11 -4.34 10.31
N ILE A 14 -2.21 -4.24 11.29
CA ILE A 14 -2.05 -3.04 12.12
C ILE A 14 -1.60 -1.80 11.33
N GLY A 15 -1.05 -1.98 10.12
CA GLY A 15 -0.69 -0.88 9.24
C GLY A 15 -1.90 0.00 8.91
N VAL A 16 -3.06 -0.61 8.67
CA VAL A 16 -4.32 0.09 8.37
C VAL A 16 -4.75 0.96 9.55
N ASP A 17 -4.80 0.39 10.76
CA ASP A 17 -5.21 1.14 11.96
C ASP A 17 -4.26 2.30 12.28
N VAL A 18 -2.96 2.08 12.14
CA VAL A 18 -1.93 3.13 12.34
C VAL A 18 -2.09 4.25 11.32
N MET A 19 -2.39 3.89 10.07
CA MET A 19 -2.57 4.86 8.99
C MET A 19 -3.87 5.65 9.17
N ASP A 20 -4.96 5.02 9.58
CA ASP A 20 -6.20 5.72 9.94
C ASP A 20 -5.99 6.71 11.09
N ALA A 21 -5.23 6.33 12.11
CA ALA A 21 -4.85 7.24 13.19
C ALA A 21 -3.96 8.39 12.70
N ALA A 22 -3.00 8.11 11.81
CA ALA A 22 -2.14 9.13 11.21
C ALA A 22 -2.95 10.13 10.38
N ARG A 23 -3.99 9.67 9.66
CA ARG A 23 -4.88 10.53 8.88
C ARG A 23 -5.56 11.57 9.75
N VAL A 24 -6.05 11.20 10.93
CA VAL A 24 -6.67 12.15 11.88
C VAL A 24 -5.70 13.28 12.22
N VAL A 25 -4.42 12.97 12.45
CA VAL A 25 -3.40 13.99 12.77
C VAL A 25 -3.10 14.85 11.54
N LEU A 26 -2.92 14.25 10.36
CA LEU A 26 -2.62 14.96 9.11
C LEU A 26 -3.75 15.92 8.69
N GLU A 27 -5.01 15.51 8.89
CA GLU A 27 -6.18 16.37 8.66
C GLU A 27 -6.19 17.60 9.59
N ARG A 28 -5.65 17.49 10.81
CA ARG A 28 -5.51 18.64 11.73
C ARG A 28 -4.32 19.54 11.40
N ILE A 29 -3.26 18.98 10.85
CA ILE A 29 -2.11 19.76 10.37
C ILE A 29 -2.51 20.57 9.12
N ALA A 30 -3.47 20.09 8.34
CA ALA A 30 -4.01 20.75 7.15
C ALA A 30 -2.91 21.14 6.15
N LEU A 31 -2.03 20.17 5.85
CA LEU A 31 -1.04 20.29 4.78
C LEU A 31 -1.73 20.59 3.45
N ASP A 32 -1.11 21.45 2.63
CA ASP A 32 -1.49 21.65 1.23
C ASP A 32 -1.04 20.44 0.40
N ALA A 33 -1.68 19.30 0.64
CA ALA A 33 -1.34 18.01 0.09
C ALA A 33 -2.61 17.23 -0.31
N GLU A 34 -2.52 16.53 -1.43
CA GLU A 34 -3.48 15.53 -1.87
C GLU A 34 -2.94 14.14 -1.57
N PHE A 35 -3.75 13.30 -0.92
CA PHE A 35 -3.41 11.91 -0.60
C PHE A 35 -4.00 10.99 -1.66
N ILE A 36 -3.14 10.38 -2.47
CA ILE A 36 -3.51 9.55 -3.62
C ILE A 36 -3.48 8.08 -3.20
N PRO A 37 -4.61 7.36 -3.20
CA PRO A 37 -4.62 5.93 -2.85
C PRO A 37 -3.72 5.12 -3.78
N ALA A 38 -2.95 4.20 -3.20
CA ALA A 38 -2.09 3.28 -3.92
C ALA A 38 -2.15 1.88 -3.31
N ASP A 39 -2.20 0.87 -4.18
CA ASP A 39 -2.37 -0.53 -3.81
C ASP A 39 -1.06 -1.12 -3.27
N ILE A 40 -1.11 -1.76 -2.11
CA ILE A 40 0.04 -2.43 -1.53
C ILE A 40 -0.38 -3.52 -0.57
N GLY A 41 0.45 -4.56 -0.44
CA GLY A 41 0.32 -5.53 0.64
C GLY A 41 -0.22 -6.90 0.23
N TRP A 42 -0.63 -7.65 1.23
CA TRP A 42 -0.86 -9.09 1.16
C TRP A 42 -2.06 -9.47 0.32
N GLU A 43 -3.08 -8.61 0.26
CA GLU A 43 -4.22 -8.86 -0.62
C GLU A 43 -3.78 -8.95 -2.08
N PHE A 44 -2.91 -8.03 -2.52
CA PHE A 44 -2.40 -8.00 -3.89
C PHE A 44 -1.41 -9.13 -4.16
N TRP A 45 -0.58 -9.47 -3.17
CA TRP A 45 0.19 -10.70 -3.24
C TRP A 45 -0.72 -11.91 -3.52
N ARG A 46 -1.72 -12.16 -2.67
CA ARG A 46 -2.61 -13.32 -2.78
C ARG A 46 -3.33 -13.37 -4.13
N ARG A 47 -3.84 -12.25 -4.62
CA ARG A 47 -4.71 -12.18 -5.81
C ARG A 47 -3.95 -12.04 -7.12
N GLU A 48 -2.79 -11.40 -7.10
CA GLU A 48 -2.08 -10.94 -8.31
C GLU A 48 -0.64 -11.44 -8.39
N GLY A 49 -0.11 -12.04 -7.31
CA GLY A 49 1.28 -12.49 -7.25
C GLY A 49 2.29 -11.37 -7.05
N ASP A 50 1.81 -10.15 -6.80
CA ASP A 50 2.64 -8.96 -6.64
C ASP A 50 2.10 -8.10 -5.50
N ALA A 51 2.90 -7.97 -4.43
CA ALA A 51 2.55 -7.14 -3.28
C ALA A 51 2.71 -5.63 -3.57
N LEU A 52 3.39 -5.26 -4.65
CA LEU A 52 3.60 -3.90 -5.13
C LEU A 52 3.31 -3.83 -6.64
N PRO A 53 2.03 -3.90 -7.04
CA PRO A 53 1.65 -3.96 -8.45
C PRO A 53 2.19 -2.78 -9.26
N GLN A 54 2.43 -2.99 -10.56
CA GLN A 54 2.94 -1.95 -11.46
C GLN A 54 2.14 -0.64 -11.41
N ARG A 55 0.81 -0.71 -11.29
CA ARG A 55 -0.05 0.48 -11.15
C ARG A 55 0.29 1.34 -9.93
N THR A 56 0.81 0.74 -8.87
CA THR A 56 1.29 1.47 -7.69
C THR A 56 2.61 2.17 -7.98
N LEU A 57 3.53 1.52 -8.68
CA LEU A 57 4.76 2.16 -9.15
C LEU A 57 4.44 3.36 -10.05
N ASP A 58 3.45 3.23 -10.93
CA ASP A 58 3.00 4.30 -11.80
C ASP A 58 2.43 5.47 -10.98
N THR A 59 1.60 5.20 -9.96
CA THR A 59 1.12 6.23 -9.01
C THR A 59 2.27 6.91 -8.27
N LEU A 60 3.21 6.12 -7.74
CA LEU A 60 4.37 6.63 -6.99
C LEU A 60 5.23 7.57 -7.84
N ALA A 61 5.39 7.30 -9.14
CA ALA A 61 6.13 8.15 -10.06
C ALA A 61 5.51 9.55 -10.25
N THR A 62 4.21 9.70 -9.95
CA THR A 62 3.49 10.98 -9.99
C THR A 62 3.45 11.71 -8.64
N CYS A 63 3.91 11.06 -7.56
CA CYS A 63 3.86 11.58 -6.20
C CYS A 63 5.21 12.16 -5.75
N ASN A 64 5.18 13.09 -4.80
CA ASN A 64 6.38 13.64 -4.18
C ASN A 64 6.96 12.68 -3.12
N CYS A 65 6.10 11.94 -2.43
CA CYS A 65 6.51 10.91 -1.47
C CYS A 65 5.42 9.85 -1.29
N ALA A 66 5.78 8.81 -0.54
CA ALA A 66 4.91 7.71 -0.15
C ALA A 66 4.75 7.71 1.37
N LEU A 67 3.51 7.59 1.84
CA LEU A 67 3.18 7.30 3.22
C LEU A 67 2.70 5.85 3.30
N PHE A 68 3.53 5.00 3.89
CA PHE A 68 3.45 3.56 3.82
C PHE A 68 3.28 2.94 5.21
N GLY A 69 2.18 2.19 5.38
CA GLY A 69 1.91 1.39 6.57
C GLY A 69 2.60 0.02 6.52
N ALA A 70 2.60 -0.69 7.64
CA ALA A 70 3.17 -2.04 7.71
C ALA A 70 2.43 -3.01 6.78
N ILE A 71 3.16 -3.93 6.14
CA ILE A 71 2.58 -5.01 5.33
C ILE A 71 2.87 -6.36 5.95
N THR A 72 2.06 -7.36 5.56
CA THR A 72 2.30 -8.74 5.96
C THR A 72 3.43 -9.33 5.14
N SER A 73 4.38 -9.97 5.81
CA SER A 73 5.40 -10.82 5.20
C SER A 73 5.37 -12.20 5.84
N LYS A 74 5.36 -13.26 5.02
CA LYS A 74 5.40 -14.65 5.49
C LYS A 74 6.60 -15.40 4.88
N PRO A 75 7.03 -16.52 5.47
CA PRO A 75 8.00 -17.41 4.85
C PRO A 75 7.58 -17.80 3.42
N LYS A 76 8.56 -18.06 2.56
CA LYS A 76 8.35 -18.30 1.12
C LYS A 76 7.29 -19.37 0.81
N GLU A 77 7.32 -20.48 1.54
CA GLU A 77 6.40 -21.61 1.33
C GLU A 77 4.95 -21.23 1.68
N GLU A 78 4.75 -20.55 2.81
CA GLU A 78 3.44 -20.04 3.23
C GLU A 78 2.93 -18.96 2.27
N ALA A 79 3.81 -18.05 1.83
CA ALA A 79 3.47 -17.01 0.86
C ALA A 79 2.99 -17.61 -0.46
N GLN A 80 3.70 -18.61 -0.98
CA GLN A 80 3.33 -19.31 -2.21
C GLN A 80 2.01 -20.08 -2.07
N ALA A 81 1.77 -20.73 -0.93
CA ALA A 81 0.54 -21.47 -0.69
C ALA A 81 -0.72 -20.58 -0.62
N GLU A 82 -0.56 -19.28 -0.31
CA GLU A 82 -1.68 -18.32 -0.19
C GLU A 82 -1.99 -17.55 -1.48
N LEU A 83 -1.19 -17.74 -2.53
CA LEU A 83 -1.53 -17.27 -3.88
C LEU A 83 -2.82 -17.94 -4.37
N THR A 84 -3.55 -17.27 -5.27
CA THR A 84 -4.65 -17.91 -5.99
C THR A 84 -4.14 -19.16 -6.73
N PRO A 85 -4.98 -20.21 -6.90
CA PRO A 85 -4.54 -21.48 -7.49
C PRO A 85 -3.83 -21.34 -8.85
N GLU A 86 -4.23 -20.35 -9.65
CA GLU A 86 -3.67 -20.07 -10.97
C GLU A 86 -2.25 -19.48 -10.94
N LEU A 87 -1.82 -18.98 -9.79
CA LEU A 87 -0.53 -18.32 -9.58
C LEU A 87 0.46 -19.18 -8.78
N GLN A 88 0.02 -20.26 -8.15
CA GLN A 88 0.88 -21.15 -7.35
C GLN A 88 1.90 -21.88 -8.23
N GLY A 89 3.17 -21.93 -7.80
CA GLY A 89 4.23 -22.69 -8.45
C GLY A 89 4.76 -22.10 -9.77
N ARG A 90 4.44 -20.84 -10.05
CA ARG A 90 4.98 -20.07 -11.18
C ARG A 90 6.29 -19.37 -10.83
#